data_AF-A0A3A6NCM0-F1
#
_entry.id   AF-A0A3A6NCM0-F1
#
_cell.length_a   1.000
_cell.length_b   1.000
_cell.length_c   1.000
_cell.angle_alpha   90.00
_cell.angle_beta   90.00
_cell.angle_gamma   90.00
#
_symmetry.space_group_name_H-M   'P 1'
#
loop_
_entity.id
_entity.type
_entity.pdbx_description
1 polymer ?
#
loop_
_entity_poly.entity_id
_entity_poly.type
_entity_poly.pdbx_seq_one_letter_code
_entity_poly.pdbx_strand_id
1 'polypeptide(L)'
;MTRKIMERTKNALWNVVICVLLVLFCAETSFATPYGTYIGTGTANDNVDGILVNSLITAYNEDNDPDVPAPVTYLSKYEIAFDDDADTSYWEDGIDGGFTVNFLTYNGDGEPISGTWSSSRITSLYYSIKTGTSFDLYYVATLTLGTAYTWDTTGLSDKGLSHLTFWTPDSSPVPEPATMLLFGTGLAGIAGVVRKKVRKA
;
A
#
# COMPACT_ATOMS: atom_id res chain seq x y z
N MET A 1 31.22 -52.51 28.35
CA MET A 1 30.47 -51.31 28.81
C MET A 1 30.78 -50.06 27.98
N THR A 2 32.01 -49.89 27.50
CA THR A 2 32.52 -48.74 26.73
C THR A 2 31.91 -48.52 25.34
N ARG A 3 31.62 -49.59 24.58
CA ARG A 3 31.07 -49.47 23.20
C ARG A 3 29.66 -48.85 23.14
N LYS A 4 28.82 -49.15 24.14
CA LYS A 4 27.44 -48.64 24.25
C LYS A 4 27.38 -47.15 24.64
N ILE A 5 28.39 -46.66 25.36
CA ILE A 5 28.53 -45.24 25.72
C ILE A 5 28.98 -44.45 24.48
N MET A 6 29.89 -45.00 23.68
CA MET A 6 30.42 -44.36 22.47
C MET A 6 29.39 -44.24 21.32
N GLU A 7 28.45 -45.19 21.17
CA GLU A 7 27.38 -45.04 20.18
C GLU A 7 26.33 -44.00 20.61
N ARG A 8 26.05 -43.90 21.91
CA ARG A 8 25.14 -42.87 22.44
C ARG A 8 25.69 -41.46 22.24
N THR A 9 27.00 -41.26 22.42
CA THR A 9 27.62 -39.95 22.20
C THR A 9 27.68 -39.55 20.72
N LYS A 10 27.90 -40.50 19.81
CA LYS A 10 27.84 -40.23 18.36
C LYS A 10 26.44 -39.82 17.90
N ASN A 11 25.40 -40.51 18.36
CA ASN A 11 24.01 -40.18 18.00
C ASN A 11 23.56 -38.84 18.60
N ALA A 12 24.02 -38.51 19.81
CA ALA A 12 23.77 -37.20 20.42
C ALA A 12 24.45 -36.06 19.66
N LEU A 13 25.71 -36.23 19.25
CA LEU A 13 26.45 -35.26 18.42
C LEU A 13 25.78 -35.07 17.05
N TRP A 14 25.36 -36.16 16.41
CA TRP A 14 24.68 -36.11 15.12
C TRP A 14 23.34 -35.36 15.20
N ASN A 15 22.55 -35.61 16.25
CA ASN A 15 21.29 -34.90 16.47
C ASN A 15 21.51 -33.41 16.76
N VAL A 16 22.55 -33.03 17.51
CA VAL A 16 22.89 -31.63 17.75
C VAL A 16 23.30 -30.93 16.46
N VAL A 17 24.11 -31.56 15.62
CA VAL A 17 24.51 -31.01 14.31
C VAL A 17 23.30 -30.82 13.40
N ILE A 18 22.37 -31.78 13.36
CA ILE A 18 21.11 -31.65 12.60
C ILE A 18 20.25 -30.51 13.13
N CYS A 19 20.10 -30.37 14.46
CA CYS A 19 19.34 -29.26 15.05
C CYS A 19 19.96 -27.90 14.74
N VAL A 20 21.29 -27.78 14.79
CA VAL A 20 21.98 -26.51 14.46
C VAL A 20 21.84 -26.19 12.97
N LEU A 21 21.95 -27.18 12.09
CA LEU A 21 21.74 -26.98 10.65
C LEU A 21 20.28 -26.61 10.33
N LEU A 22 19.29 -27.20 11.02
CA LEU A 22 17.87 -26.83 10.87
C LEU A 22 17.59 -25.40 11.36
N VAL A 23 18.20 -24.97 12.46
CA VAL A 23 18.06 -23.58 12.95
C VAL A 23 18.71 -22.58 11.99
N LEU A 24 19.85 -22.93 11.39
CA LEU A 24 20.51 -22.08 10.39
C LEU A 24 19.76 -22.04 9.05
N PHE A 25 19.06 -23.11 8.67
CA PHE A 25 18.25 -23.14 7.45
C PHE A 25 16.92 -22.37 7.61
N CYS A 26 16.42 -22.22 8.83
CA CYS A 26 15.23 -21.42 9.13
C CYS A 26 15.51 -19.92 9.34
N ALA A 27 16.78 -19.49 9.33
CA ALA A 27 17.15 -18.09 9.35
C ALA A 27 17.08 -17.50 7.93
N GLU A 28 15.90 -17.55 7.31
CA GLU A 28 15.64 -16.70 6.16
C GLU A 28 15.60 -15.26 6.66
N THR A 29 16.48 -14.42 6.11
CA THR A 29 16.37 -12.96 6.27
C THR A 29 15.08 -12.53 5.57
N SER A 30 13.98 -12.45 6.31
CA SER A 30 12.75 -11.89 5.81
C SER A 30 12.99 -10.42 5.44
N PHE A 31 13.11 -10.12 4.15
CA PHE A 31 13.07 -8.75 3.66
C PHE A 31 11.66 -8.19 3.89
N ALA A 32 11.58 -6.94 4.34
CA ALA A 32 10.32 -6.30 4.71
C ALA A 32 9.50 -5.97 3.45
N THR A 33 8.61 -6.87 3.02
CA THR A 33 7.76 -6.64 1.85
C THR A 33 6.85 -5.42 2.04
N PRO A 34 6.64 -4.58 1.01
CA PRO A 34 5.71 -3.46 1.10
C PRO A 34 4.28 -3.93 1.43
N TYR A 35 3.61 -3.22 2.33
CA TYR A 35 2.27 -3.57 2.76
C TYR A 35 1.20 -2.99 1.84
N GLY A 36 0.49 -3.85 1.10
CA GLY A 36 -0.65 -3.46 0.29
C GLY A 36 -0.75 -4.26 -0.99
N THR A 37 -1.80 -4.01 -1.76
CA THR A 37 -1.92 -4.51 -3.13
C THR A 37 -1.05 -3.67 -4.04
N TYR A 38 -0.10 -4.30 -4.72
CA TYR A 38 0.71 -3.63 -5.72
C TYR A 38 -0.14 -3.26 -6.94
N ILE A 39 -0.13 -1.99 -7.31
CA ILE A 39 -0.90 -1.42 -8.42
C ILE A 39 -0.07 -1.34 -9.69
N GLY A 40 1.19 -0.90 -9.58
CA GLY A 40 2.08 -0.80 -10.73
C GLY A 40 3.24 0.16 -10.51
N THR A 41 4.16 0.15 -11.49
CA THR A 41 5.30 1.07 -11.56
C THR A 41 4.98 2.20 -12.53
N GLY A 42 5.28 3.43 -12.14
CA GLY A 42 5.27 4.60 -13.02
C GLY A 42 6.64 5.27 -13.12
N THR A 43 6.76 6.21 -14.06
CA THR A 43 7.95 7.05 -14.23
C THR A 43 7.56 8.50 -14.00
N ALA A 44 8.26 9.18 -13.11
CA ALA A 44 8.08 10.59 -12.79
C ALA A 44 9.42 11.20 -12.39
N ASN A 45 9.75 12.40 -12.87
CA ASN A 45 11.05 13.03 -12.55
C ASN A 45 11.08 13.57 -11.12
N ASP A 46 10.14 14.46 -10.78
CA ASP A 46 10.19 15.20 -9.50
C ASP A 46 8.94 14.99 -8.64
N ASN A 47 7.76 14.97 -9.26
CA ASN A 47 6.49 14.80 -8.57
C ASN A 47 5.71 13.63 -9.14
N VAL A 48 5.31 12.72 -8.27
CA VAL A 48 4.25 11.76 -8.57
C VAL A 48 2.94 12.53 -8.51
N ASP A 49 2.44 12.97 -9.67
CA ASP A 49 1.20 13.72 -9.76
C ASP A 49 -0.03 12.80 -9.72
N GLY A 50 -1.19 13.37 -9.39
CA GLY A 50 -2.45 12.63 -9.35
C GLY A 50 -2.90 12.10 -10.71
N ILE A 51 -2.44 12.68 -11.83
CA ILE A 51 -2.83 12.22 -13.17
C ILE A 51 -2.16 10.88 -13.47
N LEU A 52 -0.86 10.77 -13.22
CA LEU A 52 -0.08 9.54 -13.38
C LEU A 52 -0.61 8.43 -12.47
N VAL A 53 -0.92 8.76 -11.21
CA VAL A 53 -1.48 7.78 -10.25
C VAL A 53 -2.85 7.27 -10.70
N ASN A 54 -3.77 8.16 -11.10
CA ASN A 54 -5.08 7.75 -11.59
C ASN A 54 -4.97 6.93 -12.89
N SER A 55 -3.99 7.23 -13.75
CA SER A 55 -3.73 6.43 -14.95
C SER A 55 -3.27 5.01 -14.62
N LEU A 56 -2.38 4.83 -13.63
CA LEU A 56 -1.95 3.50 -13.18
C LEU A 56 -3.10 2.71 -12.56
N ILE A 57 -3.94 3.36 -11.74
CA ILE A 57 -5.11 2.71 -11.15
C ILE A 57 -6.09 2.27 -12.25
N THR A 58 -6.32 3.12 -13.26
CA THR A 58 -7.17 2.77 -14.40
C THR A 58 -6.65 1.53 -15.12
N ALA A 59 -5.36 1.49 -15.45
CA ALA A 59 -4.74 0.33 -16.09
C ALA A 59 -4.82 -0.93 -15.21
N TYR A 60 -4.64 -0.80 -13.90
CA TYR A 60 -4.81 -1.92 -12.98
C TYR A 60 -6.24 -2.48 -13.00
N ASN A 61 -7.26 -1.61 -12.94
CA ASN A 61 -8.66 -2.02 -12.96
C ASN A 61 -9.11 -2.61 -14.31
N GLU A 62 -8.45 -2.25 -15.42
CA GLU A 62 -8.72 -2.89 -16.72
C GLU A 62 -8.37 -4.39 -16.72
N ASP A 63 -7.34 -4.77 -15.96
CA ASP A 63 -6.81 -6.14 -15.93
C ASP A 63 -7.23 -6.95 -14.69
N ASN A 64 -7.82 -6.32 -13.66
CA ASN A 64 -8.08 -6.94 -12.36
C ASN A 64 -9.51 -6.69 -11.86
N ASP A 65 -10.15 -7.75 -11.35
CA ASP A 65 -11.45 -7.73 -10.66
C ASP A 65 -11.27 -8.43 -9.29
N PRO A 66 -11.59 -7.79 -8.15
CA PRO A 66 -12.27 -6.51 -8.01
C PRO A 66 -11.41 -5.27 -8.26
N ASP A 67 -12.04 -4.24 -8.82
CA ASP A 67 -11.48 -2.90 -8.97
C ASP A 67 -11.03 -2.32 -7.62
N VAL A 68 -9.93 -1.56 -7.65
CA VAL A 68 -9.54 -0.68 -6.56
C VAL A 68 -10.14 0.72 -6.76
N PRO A 69 -10.43 1.48 -5.68
CA PRO A 69 -11.20 2.72 -5.80
C PRO A 69 -10.45 3.84 -6.54
N ALA A 70 -11.15 4.52 -7.45
CA ALA A 70 -10.66 5.68 -8.19
C ALA A 70 -11.79 6.72 -8.34
N PRO A 71 -11.49 8.02 -8.56
CA PRO A 71 -10.15 8.61 -8.58
C PRO A 71 -9.56 8.81 -7.17
N VAL A 72 -8.34 9.31 -7.10
CA VAL A 72 -7.65 9.62 -5.84
C VAL A 72 -7.37 11.11 -5.67
N THR A 73 -7.35 11.54 -4.41
CA THR A 73 -6.93 12.89 -3.99
C THR A 73 -5.64 12.83 -3.18
N TYR A 74 -4.73 13.77 -3.44
CA TYR A 74 -3.47 13.92 -2.71
C TYR A 74 -3.71 14.23 -1.23
N LEU A 75 -2.93 13.60 -0.34
CA LEU A 75 -2.97 13.85 1.09
C LEU A 75 -1.72 14.57 1.59
N SER A 76 -0.55 13.96 1.40
CA SER A 76 0.72 14.45 1.94
C SER A 76 1.89 13.73 1.27
N LYS A 77 3.07 14.35 1.30
CA LYS A 77 4.34 13.84 0.77
C LYS A 77 5.43 13.99 1.82
N TYR A 78 6.20 12.93 2.00
CA TYR A 78 7.37 12.90 2.86
C TYR A 78 8.63 12.86 2.01
N GLU A 79 9.34 13.97 1.96
CA GLU A 79 10.55 14.18 1.17
C GLU A 79 11.79 13.73 1.93
N ILE A 80 12.69 13.08 1.20
CA ILE A 80 14.04 12.80 1.67
C ILE A 80 14.98 13.84 1.04
N ALA A 81 15.45 14.79 1.84
CA ALA A 81 16.47 15.72 1.42
C ALA A 81 17.84 15.20 1.84
N PHE A 82 18.67 14.90 0.85
CA PHE A 82 20.11 14.75 0.99
C PHE A 82 20.74 16.00 0.37
N ASP A 83 20.71 17.12 1.10
CA ASP A 83 21.47 18.30 0.69
C ASP A 83 22.75 18.39 1.51
N ASP A 84 23.82 18.87 0.88
CA ASP A 84 25.20 18.90 1.41
C ASP A 84 25.32 19.68 2.74
N ASP A 85 24.31 20.46 3.13
CA ASP A 85 24.32 21.32 4.32
C ASP A 85 23.30 20.92 5.42
N ALA A 86 22.34 20.02 5.17
CA ALA A 86 21.47 19.44 6.20
C ALA A 86 20.61 18.26 5.68
N ASP A 87 20.83 17.06 6.23
CA ASP A 87 19.90 15.93 6.12
C ASP A 87 18.63 16.23 6.91
N THR A 88 17.66 16.91 6.29
CA THR A 88 16.35 17.11 6.90
C THR A 88 15.29 16.51 6.00
N SER A 89 14.93 15.25 6.23
CA SER A 89 13.67 14.71 5.71
C SER A 89 12.50 15.53 6.27
N TYR A 90 11.56 15.94 5.43
CA TYR A 90 10.47 16.81 5.83
C TYR A 90 9.16 16.42 5.16
N TRP A 91 8.05 16.86 5.76
CA TRP A 91 6.74 16.82 5.12
C TRP A 91 6.61 18.01 4.18
N GLU A 92 6.21 17.78 2.94
CA GLU A 92 5.84 18.84 2.00
C GLU A 92 4.80 19.76 2.66
N ASP A 93 4.95 21.07 2.46
CA ASP A 93 4.18 22.13 3.12
C ASP A 93 4.23 22.13 4.67
N GLY A 94 5.10 21.31 5.29
CA GLY A 94 5.20 21.16 6.74
C GLY A 94 4.02 20.42 7.38
N ILE A 95 3.20 19.72 6.59
CA ILE A 95 1.97 19.06 7.04
C ILE A 95 2.10 17.55 6.94
N ASP A 96 2.11 16.87 8.08
CA ASP A 96 2.26 15.41 8.17
C ASP A 96 1.06 14.61 7.65
N GLY A 97 -0.08 15.25 7.41
CA GLY A 97 -1.31 14.56 6.99
C GLY A 97 -1.79 13.49 7.99
N GLY A 98 -1.29 13.49 9.23
CA GLY A 98 -1.48 12.43 10.21
C GLY A 98 -0.68 11.15 9.94
N PHE A 99 0.41 11.23 9.19
CA PHE A 99 1.30 10.12 8.91
C PHE A 99 2.59 10.20 9.74
N THR A 100 3.20 9.06 9.99
CA THR A 100 4.57 8.95 10.55
C THR A 100 5.37 8.01 9.68
N VAL A 101 6.62 8.35 9.38
CA VAL A 101 7.56 7.53 8.60
C VAL A 101 8.78 7.23 9.48
N ASN A 102 9.23 5.98 9.48
CA ASN A 102 10.47 5.56 10.15
C ASN A 102 11.32 4.73 9.18
N PHE A 103 12.62 4.93 9.17
CA PHE A 103 13.56 4.15 8.34
C PHE A 103 14.10 2.94 9.11
N LEU A 104 14.27 1.82 8.41
CA LEU A 104 14.78 0.57 8.98
C LEU A 104 16.11 0.13 8.39
N THR A 105 16.32 0.34 7.09
CA THR A 105 17.53 -0.09 6.39
C THR A 105 18.00 0.98 5.43
N TYR A 106 19.32 1.07 5.26
CA TYR A 106 20.00 2.00 4.37
C TYR A 106 20.89 1.24 3.38
N ASN A 107 21.12 1.80 2.18
CA ASN A 107 22.08 1.26 1.23
C ASN A 107 23.53 1.62 1.60
N GLY A 108 24.48 1.27 0.74
CA GLY A 108 25.90 1.59 0.93
C GLY A 108 26.22 3.09 0.90
N ASP A 109 25.32 3.89 0.32
CA ASP A 109 25.46 5.34 0.16
C ASP A 109 24.74 6.11 1.29
N GLY A 110 24.12 5.41 2.24
CA GLY A 110 23.44 6.01 3.40
C GLY A 110 22.00 6.45 3.12
N GLU A 111 21.41 6.05 2.00
CA GLU A 111 20.02 6.36 1.64
C GLU A 111 19.08 5.28 2.18
N PRO A 112 17.89 5.63 2.72
CA PRO A 112 16.97 4.64 3.25
C PRO A 112 16.35 3.85 2.09
N ILE A 113 16.34 2.53 2.24
CA ILE A 113 15.81 1.58 1.25
C ILE A 113 14.62 0.79 1.76
N SER A 114 14.34 0.88 3.06
CA SER A 114 13.16 0.29 3.67
C SER A 114 12.80 1.02 4.96
N GLY A 115 11.56 0.84 5.37
CA GLY A 115 11.06 1.46 6.58
C GLY A 115 9.65 1.03 6.93
N THR A 116 9.03 1.85 7.78
CA THR A 116 7.63 1.77 8.08
C THR A 116 6.95 3.12 7.91
N TRP A 117 5.66 3.11 7.67
CA TRP A 117 4.79 4.26 7.82
C TRP A 117 3.56 3.89 8.67
N SER A 118 2.89 4.86 9.26
CA SER A 118 1.62 4.66 9.96
C SER A 118 0.68 5.83 9.69
N SER A 119 -0.63 5.61 9.82
CA SER A 119 -1.64 6.69 9.76
C SER A 119 -2.40 6.79 11.08
N SER A 120 -2.65 8.01 11.52
CA SER A 120 -3.48 8.34 12.69
C SER A 120 -4.91 8.71 12.33
N ARG A 121 -5.23 8.87 11.04
CA ARG A 121 -6.53 9.40 10.58
C ARG A 121 -7.14 8.70 9.38
N ILE A 122 -6.33 8.08 8.51
CA ILE A 122 -6.81 7.46 7.28
C ILE A 122 -6.82 5.94 7.45
N THR A 123 -7.94 5.30 7.10
CA THR A 123 -8.12 3.84 7.21
C THR A 123 -8.00 3.13 5.87
N SER A 124 -7.97 3.84 4.74
CA SER A 124 -7.77 3.30 3.39
C SER A 124 -7.07 4.35 2.54
N LEU A 125 -6.01 3.97 1.83
CA LEU A 125 -5.19 4.90 1.08
C LEU A 125 -4.40 4.22 -0.04
N TYR A 126 -3.85 5.05 -0.91
CA TYR A 126 -2.73 4.68 -1.76
C TYR A 126 -1.46 5.31 -1.21
N TYR A 127 -0.34 4.62 -1.36
CA TYR A 127 0.97 5.23 -1.14
C TYR A 127 1.93 4.82 -2.25
N SER A 128 2.86 5.71 -2.57
CA SER A 128 3.89 5.47 -3.58
C SER A 128 5.25 5.53 -2.93
N ILE A 129 6.16 4.71 -3.45
CA ILE A 129 7.55 4.69 -3.09
C ILE A 129 8.33 5.16 -4.31
N LYS A 130 9.01 6.31 -4.23
CA LYS A 130 9.79 6.86 -5.34
C LYS A 130 11.29 6.78 -5.08
N THR A 131 12.02 6.39 -6.13
CA THR A 131 13.48 6.35 -6.20
C THR A 131 13.91 6.85 -7.58
N GLY A 132 14.96 7.65 -7.69
CA GLY A 132 15.42 8.20 -8.97
C GLY A 132 14.25 8.74 -9.81
N THR A 133 14.03 8.19 -11.01
CA THR A 133 12.93 8.58 -11.92
C THR A 133 11.69 7.67 -11.86
N SER A 134 11.65 6.68 -10.98
CA SER A 134 10.61 5.63 -10.98
C SER A 134 9.91 5.54 -9.64
N PHE A 135 8.65 5.11 -9.64
CA PHE A 135 7.90 4.88 -8.42
C PHE A 135 7.02 3.65 -8.52
N ASP A 136 6.84 2.95 -7.40
CA ASP A 136 5.86 1.88 -7.25
C ASP A 136 4.67 2.40 -6.47
N LEU A 137 3.46 2.00 -6.88
CA LEU A 137 2.20 2.38 -6.27
C LEU A 137 1.54 1.19 -5.59
N TYR A 138 1.04 1.40 -4.37
CA TYR A 138 0.36 0.38 -3.58
C TYR A 138 -0.98 0.92 -3.08
N TYR A 139 -1.98 0.04 -3.07
CA TYR A 139 -3.28 0.29 -2.46
C TYR A 139 -3.42 -0.45 -1.14
N VAL A 140 -3.94 0.22 -0.13
CA VAL A 140 -4.27 -0.37 1.16
C VAL A 140 -5.76 -0.19 1.44
N ALA A 141 -6.49 -1.30 1.37
CA ALA A 141 -7.93 -1.31 1.58
C ALA A 141 -8.33 -0.99 3.01
N THR A 142 -7.58 -1.50 4.00
CA THR A 142 -7.91 -1.31 5.42
C THR A 142 -6.65 -1.18 6.26
N LEU A 143 -6.61 -0.16 7.11
CA LEU A 143 -5.58 0.11 8.10
C LEU A 143 -6.17 0.12 9.51
N THR A 144 -5.35 -0.32 10.46
CA THR A 144 -5.54 -0.06 11.89
C THR A 144 -4.73 1.19 12.22
N LEU A 145 -5.40 2.24 12.70
CA LEU A 145 -4.74 3.51 13.02
C LEU A 145 -3.62 3.32 14.04
N GLY A 146 -2.50 4.01 13.81
CA GLY A 146 -1.28 3.93 14.64
C GLY A 146 -0.47 2.64 14.47
N THR A 147 -0.91 1.70 13.62
CA THR A 147 -0.11 0.51 13.29
C THR A 147 0.94 0.85 12.25
N ALA A 148 2.16 0.34 12.43
CA ALA A 148 3.26 0.50 11.49
C ALA A 148 3.17 -0.53 10.36
N TYR A 149 3.29 -0.05 9.13
CA TYR A 149 3.21 -0.82 7.89
C TYR A 149 4.50 -0.66 7.10
N THR A 150 5.00 -1.76 6.54
CA THR A 150 6.31 -1.83 5.90
C THR A 150 6.29 -1.27 4.48
N TRP A 151 7.44 -0.73 4.06
CA TRP A 151 7.74 -0.34 2.69
C TRP A 151 9.21 -0.64 2.39
N ASP A 152 9.53 -0.88 1.12
CA ASP A 152 10.89 -1.07 0.61
C ASP A 152 11.03 -0.59 -0.84
N THR A 153 12.26 -0.46 -1.32
CA THR A 153 12.60 -0.07 -2.70
C THR A 153 13.06 -1.25 -3.56
N THR A 154 12.75 -2.49 -3.15
CA THR A 154 13.27 -3.70 -3.82
C THR A 154 12.77 -3.86 -5.25
N GLY A 155 11.57 -3.36 -5.55
CA GLY A 155 10.97 -3.36 -6.89
C GLY A 155 11.57 -2.36 -7.88
N LEU A 156 12.32 -1.36 -7.40
CA LEU A 156 12.74 -0.22 -8.22
C LEU A 156 14.20 -0.33 -8.70
N SER A 157 14.53 0.29 -9.83
CA SER A 157 15.89 0.23 -10.40
C SER A 157 16.92 0.98 -9.55
N ASP A 158 16.50 2.12 -9.01
CA ASP A 158 17.22 2.85 -7.98
C ASP A 158 16.73 2.37 -6.60
N LYS A 159 17.60 2.39 -5.60
CA LYS A 159 17.28 1.90 -4.26
C LYS A 159 17.13 3.03 -3.25
N GLY A 160 17.72 4.19 -3.48
CA GLY A 160 17.60 5.32 -2.57
C GLY A 160 16.20 5.91 -2.60
N LEU A 161 15.49 5.89 -1.46
CA LEU A 161 14.19 6.55 -1.34
C LEU A 161 14.36 8.06 -1.57
N SER A 162 13.65 8.60 -2.55
CA SER A 162 13.51 10.04 -2.76
C SER A 162 12.34 10.61 -1.97
N HIS A 163 11.17 9.94 -2.00
CA HIS A 163 10.03 10.31 -1.17
C HIS A 163 8.95 9.22 -1.11
N LEU A 164 8.09 9.36 -0.10
CA LEU A 164 6.80 8.68 -0.01
C LEU A 164 5.68 9.69 -0.25
N THR A 165 4.66 9.32 -1.04
CA THR A 165 3.47 10.15 -1.22
C THR A 165 2.24 9.34 -0.87
N PHE A 166 1.25 9.99 -0.26
CA PHE A 166 0.01 9.38 0.19
C PHE A 166 -1.19 10.02 -0.51
N TRP A 167 -2.16 9.20 -0.91
CA TRP A 167 -3.43 9.62 -1.49
C TRP A 167 -4.60 8.91 -0.83
N THR A 168 -5.75 9.56 -0.76
CA THR A 168 -7.00 8.91 -0.37
C THR A 168 -7.78 8.58 -1.62
N PRO A 169 -8.45 7.41 -1.68
CA PRO A 169 -9.52 7.25 -2.64
C PRO A 169 -10.59 8.31 -2.41
N ASP A 170 -11.10 8.90 -3.49
CA ASP A 170 -12.24 9.78 -3.41
C ASP A 170 -13.46 8.94 -3.03
N SER A 171 -14.17 9.36 -1.99
CA SER A 171 -15.56 8.95 -1.82
C SER A 171 -16.38 9.71 -2.85
N SER A 172 -16.23 9.35 -4.14
CA SER A 172 -17.19 9.82 -5.13
C SER A 172 -18.57 9.39 -4.62
N PRO A 173 -19.51 10.32 -4.40
CA PRO A 173 -20.83 9.94 -3.92
C PRO A 173 -21.38 8.93 -4.91
N VAL A 174 -21.56 7.68 -4.49
CA VAL A 174 -22.19 6.66 -5.32
C VAL A 174 -23.50 7.29 -5.80
N PRO A 175 -23.69 7.49 -7.12
CA PRO A 175 -24.93 8.07 -7.62
C PRO A 175 -26.05 7.24 -7.04
N GLU A 176 -26.95 7.90 -6.29
CA GLU A 176 -28.08 7.20 -5.68
C GLU A 176 -28.71 6.34 -6.77
N PRO A 177 -28.83 5.01 -6.55
CA PRO A 177 -29.13 4.08 -7.62
C PRO A 177 -30.29 4.60 -8.47
N ALA A 178 -30.13 4.64 -9.79
CA ALA A 178 -31.20 5.04 -10.71
C ALA A 178 -32.49 4.23 -10.48
N THR A 179 -32.41 3.11 -9.76
CA THR A 179 -33.53 2.37 -9.21
C THR A 179 -34.43 3.18 -8.27
N MET A 180 -33.95 4.14 -7.48
CA MET A 180 -34.84 5.01 -6.67
C MET A 180 -35.69 5.92 -7.55
N LEU A 181 -35.08 6.52 -8.58
CA LEU A 181 -35.79 7.35 -9.55
C LEU A 181 -36.72 6.50 -10.44
N LEU A 182 -36.26 5.33 -10.90
CA LEU A 182 -37.05 4.37 -11.67
C LEU A 182 -38.22 3.81 -10.84
N PHE A 183 -38.00 3.55 -9.56
CA PHE A 183 -39.04 3.11 -8.63
C PHE A 183 -40.08 4.21 -8.40
N GLY A 184 -39.63 5.44 -8.15
CA GLY A 184 -40.50 6.60 -7.99
C GLY A 184 -41.32 6.91 -9.25
N THR A 185 -40.68 6.91 -10.42
CA THR A 185 -41.36 7.14 -11.71
C THR A 185 -42.26 5.98 -12.12
N GLY A 186 -41.88 4.74 -11.80
CA GLY A 186 -42.70 3.55 -11.99
C GLY A 186 -44.01 3.61 -11.20
N LEU A 187 -43.95 3.97 -9.90
CA LEU A 187 -45.12 4.17 -9.05
C LEU A 187 -46.00 5.33 -9.55
N ALA A 188 -45.40 6.46 -9.92
CA ALA A 188 -46.14 7.60 -10.47
C ALA A 188 -46.85 7.24 -11.79
N GLY A 189 -46.20 6.46 -12.65
CA GLY A 189 -46.76 5.95 -13.89
C GLY A 189 -47.99 5.06 -13.65
N ILE A 190 -47.88 4.10 -12.73
CA ILE A 190 -48.98 3.20 -12.35
C ILE A 190 -50.16 4.00 -11.77
N ALA A 191 -49.90 4.92 -10.85
CA ALA A 191 -50.93 5.78 -10.27
C ALA A 191 -51.65 6.63 -11.34
N GLY A 192 -50.92 7.10 -12.35
CA GLY A 192 -51.48 7.83 -13.50
C GLY A 192 -52.44 6.98 -14.34
N VAL A 193 -52.10 5.72 -14.61
CA VAL A 193 -52.96 4.79 -15.37
C VAL A 193 -54.22 4.42 -14.58
N VAL A 194 -54.10 4.15 -13.28
CA VAL A 194 -55.24 3.80 -12.41
C VAL A 194 -56.26 4.94 -12.35
N ARG A 195 -55.81 6.20 -12.21
CA ARG A 195 -56.71 7.37 -12.19
C ARG A 195 -57.53 7.54 -13.48
N LYS A 196 -56.97 7.19 -14.65
CA LYS A 196 -57.70 7.28 -15.92
C LYS A 196 -58.82 6.23 -16.05
N LYS A 197 -58.64 5.04 -15.46
CA LYS A 197 -59.68 3.99 -15.47
C LYS A 197 -60.85 4.31 -14.55
N VAL A 198 -60.58 4.82 -13.33
CA VAL A 198 -61.65 5.15 -12.35
C VAL A 198 -62.57 6.27 -12.84
N ARG A 199 -62.09 7.22 -13.64
CA ARG A 199 -62.92 8.30 -14.19
C ARG A 199 -63.80 7.91 -15.38
N LYS A 200 -63.63 6.70 -15.93
CA LYS A 200 -64.44 6.18 -17.05
C LYS A 200 -65.45 5.11 -16.61
N ALA A 201 -65.50 4.79 -15.32
CA ALA A 201 -66.53 3.96 -14.69
C ALA A 201 -67.50 4.88 -13.93
#